data_AF-A0AAD4N2D8-F1
#
_entry.id   AF-A0AAD4N2D8-F1
#
_cell.length_a   1.000
_cell.length_b   1.000
_cell.length_c   1.000
_cell.angle_alpha   90.00
_cell.angle_beta   90.00
_cell.angle_gamma   90.00
#
_symmetry.space_group_name_H-M   'P 1'
#
loop_
_entity.id
_entity.type
_entity.pdbx_description
1 polymer ?
#
loop_
_entity_poly.entity_id
_entity_poly.type
_entity_poly.pdbx_seq_one_letter_code
_entity_poly.pdbx_strand_id
1 'polypeptide(L)'
;MFCLMFRFTVVLPNPKIHEWFMKPVSLILMQIYCIAFSSAYAIPLYSIILKDKELVLSIKGSSQYFNLPLPKPNSIIIAVNFNHPESLALLNGTGRYAIAIVVGLLSIQIFCVGITFYIIKKLRQNAHLFSRKTYTLQIQFTLVLAFQLVSPLIFFLAPICYSLIRAVIHASIFDRLSGNIGTVLLSLYTFSNSLVTVMFVRPYRNYTLAKFGICFGRKCQEFMRQHSQLSGPKLRTNNTSVISVSSGFAYVQHGNAQTQ
;
A
#
# COMPACT_ATOMS: atom_id res chain seq x y z
N MET A 1 -0.31 -0.88 -7.02
CA MET A 1 -0.99 -1.00 -8.33
C MET A 1 -1.30 -2.46 -8.71
N PHE A 2 -0.37 -3.40 -8.49
CA PHE A 2 -0.57 -4.82 -8.83
C PHE A 2 -1.85 -5.47 -8.26
N CYS A 3 -2.17 -5.24 -6.98
CA CYS A 3 -3.40 -5.77 -6.38
C CYS A 3 -4.70 -5.24 -7.02
N LEU A 4 -4.69 -4.00 -7.55
CA LEU A 4 -5.83 -3.45 -8.28
C LEU A 4 -6.04 -4.20 -9.59
N MET A 5 -4.96 -4.41 -10.35
CA MET A 5 -5.03 -5.11 -11.63
C MET A 5 -5.37 -6.60 -11.46
N PHE A 6 -4.82 -7.27 -10.45
CA PHE A 6 -5.23 -8.64 -10.12
C PHE A 6 -6.73 -8.71 -9.85
N ARG A 7 -7.30 -7.81 -9.06
CA ARG A 7 -8.75 -7.75 -8.83
C ARG A 7 -9.53 -7.42 -10.09
N PHE A 8 -9.00 -6.55 -10.94
CA PHE A 8 -9.60 -6.22 -12.23
C PHE A 8 -9.77 -7.47 -13.10
N THR A 9 -8.74 -8.33 -13.14
CA THR A 9 -8.80 -9.58 -13.91
C THR A 9 -9.76 -10.61 -13.33
N VAL A 10 -9.96 -10.65 -12.01
CA VAL A 10 -10.98 -11.51 -11.38
C VAL A 10 -12.40 -11.03 -11.68
N VAL A 11 -12.60 -9.71 -11.83
CA VAL A 11 -13.93 -9.12 -12.08
C VAL A 11 -14.34 -9.17 -13.56
N LEU A 12 -13.37 -9.15 -14.48
CA LEU A 12 -13.63 -9.26 -15.91
C LEU A 12 -13.72 -10.72 -16.33
N PRO A 13 -14.86 -11.18 -16.87
CA PRO A 13 -15.02 -12.55 -17.36
C PRO A 13 -14.34 -12.76 -18.73
N ASN A 14 -13.15 -12.20 -18.93
CA ASN A 14 -12.39 -12.38 -20.16
C ASN A 14 -11.21 -13.34 -19.87
N PRO A 15 -11.31 -14.62 -20.30
CA PRO A 15 -10.29 -15.62 -19.99
C PRO A 15 -8.92 -15.26 -20.57
N LYS A 16 -8.87 -14.54 -21.69
CA LYS A 16 -7.60 -14.13 -22.33
C LYS A 16 -6.82 -13.13 -21.48
N ILE A 17 -7.52 -12.16 -20.87
CA ILE A 17 -6.87 -11.16 -20.00
C ILE A 17 -6.37 -11.83 -18.73
N HIS A 18 -7.16 -12.76 -18.17
CA HIS A 18 -6.77 -13.50 -16.99
C HIS A 18 -5.53 -14.37 -17.24
N GLU A 19 -5.52 -15.13 -18.34
CA GLU A 19 -4.38 -15.96 -18.73
C GLU A 19 -3.13 -15.11 -18.97
N TRP A 20 -3.27 -13.97 -19.65
CA TRP A 20 -2.16 -13.05 -19.88
C TRP A 20 -1.59 -12.49 -18.57
N PHE A 21 -2.45 -12.11 -17.62
CA PHE A 21 -2.04 -11.50 -16.35
C PHE A 21 -1.43 -12.51 -15.36
N MET A 22 -1.86 -13.78 -15.43
CA MET A 22 -1.30 -14.86 -14.60
C MET A 22 0.04 -15.39 -15.11
N LYS A 23 0.45 -15.05 -16.34
CA LYS A 23 1.78 -15.42 -16.85
C LYS A 23 2.86 -14.69 -16.04
N PRO A 24 3.90 -15.41 -15.55
CA PRO A 24 4.98 -14.79 -14.77
C PRO A 24 5.70 -13.68 -15.55
N VAL A 25 5.71 -13.77 -16.88
CA VAL A 25 6.25 -12.74 -17.77
C VAL A 25 5.53 -11.40 -17.61
N SER A 26 4.20 -11.39 -17.48
CA SER A 26 3.42 -10.15 -17.30
C SER A 26 3.75 -9.48 -15.96
N LEU A 27 3.95 -10.29 -14.91
CA LEU A 27 4.37 -9.81 -13.59
C LEU A 27 5.74 -9.12 -13.65
N ILE A 28 6.71 -9.75 -14.32
CA ILE A 28 8.06 -9.21 -14.48
C ILE A 28 8.03 -7.92 -15.30
N LEU A 29 7.31 -7.91 -16.43
CA LEU A 29 7.18 -6.71 -17.27
C LEU A 29 6.56 -5.53 -16.51
N MET A 30 5.51 -5.80 -15.72
CA MET A 30 4.88 -4.76 -14.90
C MET A 30 5.83 -4.24 -13.81
N GLN A 31 6.61 -5.13 -13.19
CA GLN A 31 7.62 -4.73 -12.20
C GLN A 31 8.73 -3.88 -12.84
N ILE A 32 9.22 -4.26 -14.01
CA ILE A 32 10.18 -3.48 -14.80
C ILE A 32 9.59 -2.11 -15.12
N TYR A 33 8.33 -2.04 -15.57
CA TYR A 33 7.65 -0.77 -15.82
C TYR A 33 7.58 0.11 -14.56
N CYS A 34 7.21 -0.46 -13.41
CA CYS A 34 7.16 0.28 -12.15
C CYS A 34 8.55 0.80 -11.74
N ILE A 35 9.60 -0.02 -11.86
CA ILE A 35 10.98 0.39 -11.54
C ILE A 35 11.45 1.48 -12.50
N ALA A 36 11.25 1.29 -13.81
CA ALA A 36 11.61 2.26 -14.84
C ALA A 36 10.91 3.60 -14.59
N PHE A 37 9.59 3.57 -14.35
CA PHE A 37 8.80 4.75 -14.02
C PHE A 37 9.34 5.41 -12.75
N SER A 38 9.47 4.69 -11.63
CA SER A 38 10.02 5.24 -10.38
C SER A 38 11.42 5.82 -10.54
N SER A 39 12.29 5.17 -11.32
CA SER A 39 13.65 5.66 -11.59
C SER A 39 13.66 6.94 -12.41
N ALA A 40 12.75 7.06 -13.39
CA ALA A 40 12.62 8.25 -14.23
C ALA A 40 12.23 9.50 -13.40
N TYR A 41 11.48 9.33 -12.30
CA TYR A 41 11.20 10.43 -11.35
C TYR A 41 12.28 10.60 -10.28
N ALA A 42 12.94 9.52 -9.86
CA ALA A 42 13.97 9.58 -8.83
C ALA A 42 15.26 10.26 -9.31
N ILE A 43 15.66 10.05 -10.57
CA ILE A 43 16.91 10.61 -11.12
C ILE A 43 16.89 12.15 -11.15
N PRO A 44 15.85 12.83 -11.67
CA PRO A 44 15.75 14.29 -11.60
C PRO A 44 15.68 14.80 -10.16
N LEU A 45 14.98 14.09 -9.27
CA LEU A 45 14.90 14.48 -7.87
C LEU A 45 16.28 14.40 -7.19
N TYR A 46 17.03 13.34 -7.48
CA TYR A 46 18.36 13.13 -6.92
C TYR A 46 19.38 14.14 -7.46
N SER A 47 19.29 14.53 -8.73
CA SER A 47 20.17 15.56 -9.31
C SER A 47 19.92 16.93 -8.70
N ILE A 48 18.67 17.25 -8.32
CA ILE A 48 18.35 18.46 -7.56
C ILE A 48 18.98 18.40 -6.16
N ILE A 49 18.85 17.28 -5.46
CA ILE A 49 19.40 17.11 -4.09
C ILE A 49 20.94 17.16 -4.08
N LEU A 50 21.60 16.58 -5.10
CA LEU A 50 23.05 16.58 -5.23
C LEU A 50 23.61 18.00 -5.42
N LYS A 51 22.97 18.81 -6.28
CA LYS A 51 23.36 20.21 -6.48
C LYS A 51 23.33 21.02 -5.19
N ASP A 52 22.37 20.73 -4.31
CA ASP A 52 22.26 21.39 -3.01
C ASP A 52 23.40 21.02 -2.05
N LYS A 53 23.90 19.77 -2.11
CA LYS A 53 25.05 19.34 -1.29
C LYS A 53 26.36 20.01 -1.71
N GLU A 54 26.59 20.16 -3.02
CA GLU A 54 27.76 20.87 -3.53
C GLU A 54 27.73 22.35 -3.13
N LEU A 55 26.54 22.97 -3.16
CA LEU A 55 26.33 24.32 -2.65
C LEU A 55 26.69 24.42 -1.16
N VAL A 56 26.21 23.50 -0.32
CA VAL A 56 26.50 23.47 1.11
C VAL A 56 28.01 23.28 1.38
N LEU A 57 28.69 22.43 0.61
CA LEU A 57 30.14 22.24 0.72
C LEU A 57 30.92 23.49 0.30
N SER A 58 30.49 24.16 -0.77
CA SER A 58 31.06 25.42 -1.24
C SER A 58 30.90 26.55 -0.20
N ILE A 59 29.73 26.64 0.44
CA ILE A 59 29.48 27.59 1.54
C ILE A 59 30.35 27.26 2.76
N LYS A 60 30.51 25.98 3.11
CA LYS A 60 31.36 25.56 4.23
C LYS A 60 32.83 25.87 3.99
N GLY A 61 33.30 25.74 2.74
CA GLY A 61 34.62 26.20 2.31
C GLY A 61 34.77 27.71 2.40
N SER A 62 33.80 28.49 1.91
CA SER A 62 33.84 29.96 1.94
C SER A 62 33.70 30.55 3.36
N SER A 63 32.95 29.90 4.25
CA SER A 63 32.80 30.31 5.66
C SER A 63 34.11 30.30 6.44
N GLN A 64 35.07 29.44 6.09
CA GLN A 64 36.40 29.45 6.70
C GLN A 64 37.20 30.71 6.38
N TYR A 65 36.89 31.40 5.28
CA TYR A 65 37.61 32.61 4.85
C TYR A 65 37.08 33.90 5.50
N PHE A 66 35.84 33.92 5.99
CA PHE A 66 35.18 35.15 6.46
C PHE A 66 35.01 35.27 7.98
N ASN A 67 35.54 34.34 8.79
CA ASN A 67 35.42 34.35 10.27
C ASN A 67 33.98 34.53 10.79
N LEU A 68 32.97 34.15 10.02
CA LEU A 68 31.59 34.14 10.49
C LEU A 68 31.39 32.98 11.47
N PRO A 69 30.69 33.19 12.59
CA PRO A 69 30.39 32.11 13.53
C PRO A 69 29.58 31.02 12.82
N LEU A 70 30.13 29.80 12.78
CA LEU A 70 29.47 28.69 12.11
C LEU A 70 28.07 28.46 12.69
N PRO A 71 27.04 28.28 11.85
CA PRO A 71 25.72 27.93 12.33
C PRO A 71 25.79 26.59 13.07
N LYS A 72 25.12 26.52 14.24
CA LYS A 72 25.13 25.35 15.12
C LYS A 72 24.79 24.08 14.32
N PRO A 73 25.41 22.93 14.62
CA PRO A 73 25.33 21.70 13.81
C PRO A 73 23.91 21.11 13.63
N ASN A 74 22.91 21.62 14.37
CA ASN A 74 21.52 21.16 14.30
C ASN A 74 20.59 22.12 13.52
N SER A 75 21.12 23.15 12.86
CA SER A 75 20.37 24.00 11.93
C SER A 75 20.90 23.83 10.51
N ILE A 76 20.15 23.09 9.68
CA ILE A 76 20.34 23.11 8.24
C ILE A 76 19.84 24.48 7.77
N ILE A 77 20.75 25.41 7.53
CA ILE A 77 20.44 26.69 6.90
C ILE A 77 20.78 26.50 5.43
N ILE A 78 19.75 26.34 4.59
CA ILE A 78 19.90 26.43 3.14
C ILE A 78 20.01 27.92 2.83
N ALA A 79 21.23 28.46 2.82
CA ALA A 79 21.47 29.85 2.44
C ALA A 79 21.41 29.96 0.91
N VAL A 80 20.20 30.16 0.38
CA VAL A 80 20.03 30.53 -1.02
C VAL A 80 20.39 32.01 -1.16
N ASN A 81 21.47 32.31 -1.88
CA ASN A 81 21.85 33.70 -2.15
C ASN A 81 20.91 34.28 -3.21
N PHE A 82 19.88 35.01 -2.77
CA PHE A 82 18.84 35.61 -3.63
C PHE A 82 19.34 36.74 -4.54
N ASN A 83 20.56 37.24 -4.35
CA ASN A 83 21.09 38.34 -5.16
C ASN A 83 21.70 37.88 -6.49
N HIS A 84 21.88 36.58 -6.70
CA HIS A 84 22.39 36.08 -7.97
C HIS A 84 21.23 35.88 -8.97
N PRO A 85 21.28 36.42 -10.19
CA PRO A 85 20.21 36.26 -11.20
C PRO A 85 19.93 34.78 -11.55
N GLU A 86 20.92 33.92 -11.38
CA GLU A 86 20.80 32.47 -11.52
C GLU A 86 19.93 31.83 -10.43
N SER A 87 19.91 32.38 -9.22
CA SER A 87 19.05 31.88 -8.13
C SER A 87 17.57 32.16 -8.40
N LEU A 88 17.25 33.29 -9.03
CA LEU A 88 15.89 33.63 -9.46
C LEU A 88 15.44 32.76 -10.64
N ALA A 89 16.36 32.46 -11.57
CA ALA A 89 16.12 31.51 -12.66
C ALA A 89 15.94 30.07 -12.14
N LEU A 90 16.70 29.67 -11.11
CA LEU A 90 16.55 28.39 -10.42
C LEU A 90 15.21 28.31 -9.66
N LEU A 91 14.78 29.39 -9.01
CA LEU A 91 13.48 29.50 -8.33
C LEU A 91 12.32 29.34 -9.34
N ASN A 92 12.43 30.02 -10.48
CA ASN A 92 11.45 29.94 -11.57
C ASN A 92 11.45 28.55 -12.25
N GLY A 93 12.60 27.90 -12.36
CA GLY A 93 12.73 26.53 -12.88
C GLY A 93 12.15 25.50 -11.91
N THR A 94 12.58 25.52 -10.64
CA THR A 94 12.14 24.57 -9.60
C THR A 94 10.63 24.65 -9.33
N GLY A 95 10.04 25.85 -9.36
CA GLY A 95 8.59 26.02 -9.26
C GLY A 95 7.83 25.29 -10.37
N ARG A 96 8.30 25.37 -11.63
CA ARG A 96 7.67 24.68 -12.77
C ARG A 96 7.73 23.17 -12.64
N TYR A 97 8.86 22.61 -12.21
CA TYR A 97 8.98 21.16 -11.97
C TYR A 97 8.10 20.69 -10.82
N ALA A 98 8.03 21.45 -9.73
CA ALA A 98 7.19 21.11 -8.59
C ALA A 98 5.70 21.11 -8.96
N ILE A 99 5.24 22.08 -9.76
CA ILE A 99 3.88 22.10 -10.31
C ILE A 99 3.64 20.89 -11.22
N ALA A 100 4.57 20.57 -12.12
CA ALA A 100 4.44 19.41 -13.01
C ALA A 100 4.34 18.09 -12.24
N ILE A 101 5.13 17.94 -11.16
CA ILE A 101 5.06 16.77 -10.27
C ILE A 101 3.69 16.68 -9.58
N VAL A 102 3.17 17.80 -9.07
CA VAL A 102 1.84 17.81 -8.42
C VAL A 102 0.74 17.48 -9.40
N VAL A 103 0.76 18.07 -10.60
CA VAL A 103 -0.21 17.76 -11.65
C VAL A 103 -0.12 16.28 -12.03
N GLY A 104 1.09 15.74 -12.24
CA GLY A 104 1.29 14.33 -12.54
C GLY A 104 0.77 13.40 -11.44
N LEU A 105 1.07 13.69 -10.17
CA LEU A 105 0.56 12.93 -9.03
C LEU A 105 -0.97 12.99 -8.95
N LEU A 106 -1.58 14.17 -9.15
CA LEU A 106 -3.03 14.33 -9.17
C LEU A 106 -3.68 13.54 -10.31
N SER A 107 -3.13 13.63 -11.53
CA SER A 107 -3.66 12.91 -12.69
C SER A 107 -3.64 11.39 -12.47
N ILE A 108 -2.52 10.86 -11.96
CA ILE A 108 -2.40 9.43 -11.66
C ILE A 108 -3.41 9.01 -10.59
N GLN A 109 -3.62 9.83 -9.56
CA GLN A 109 -4.55 9.50 -8.48
C GLN A 109 -6.00 9.56 -8.93
N ILE A 110 -6.40 10.59 -9.68
CA ILE A 110 -7.74 10.70 -10.27
C ILE A 110 -8.01 9.47 -11.16
N PHE A 111 -7.03 9.07 -11.96
CA PHE A 111 -7.12 7.88 -12.79
C PHE A 111 -7.31 6.59 -11.95
N CYS A 112 -6.53 6.40 -10.88
CA CYS A 112 -6.64 5.24 -10.00
C CYS A 112 -8.00 5.17 -9.27
N VAL A 113 -8.49 6.31 -8.80
CA VAL A 113 -9.82 6.42 -8.18
C VAL A 113 -10.90 6.10 -9.21
N GLY A 114 -10.80 6.64 -10.43
CA GLY A 114 -11.71 6.36 -11.54
C GLY A 114 -11.80 4.87 -11.88
N ILE A 115 -10.65 4.19 -11.99
CA ILE A 115 -10.61 2.73 -12.20
C ILE A 115 -11.32 2.00 -11.05
N THR A 116 -11.09 2.42 -9.81
CA THR A 116 -11.70 1.76 -8.64
C THR A 116 -13.22 1.91 -8.64
N PHE A 117 -13.73 3.10 -8.96
CA PHE A 117 -15.17 3.32 -9.16
C PHE A 117 -15.74 2.48 -10.30
N TYR A 118 -15.01 2.38 -11.41
CA TYR A 118 -15.40 1.53 -12.54
C TYR A 118 -15.49 0.05 -12.13
N ILE A 119 -14.52 -0.45 -11.35
CA ILE A 119 -14.52 -1.81 -10.79
C ILE A 119 -15.75 -2.03 -9.92
N ILE A 120 -16.07 -1.10 -9.01
CA ILE A 120 -17.26 -1.21 -8.15
C ILE A 120 -18.54 -1.25 -8.99
N LYS A 121 -18.63 -0.42 -10.03
CA LYS A 121 -19.78 -0.42 -10.95
C LYS A 121 -19.91 -1.77 -11.68
N LYS A 122 -18.80 -2.33 -12.17
CA LYS A 122 -18.78 -3.65 -12.84
C LYS A 122 -19.11 -4.79 -11.89
N LEU A 123 -18.58 -4.79 -10.68
CA LEU A 123 -18.95 -5.74 -9.63
C LEU A 123 -20.45 -5.73 -9.36
N ARG A 124 -21.07 -4.54 -9.27
CA ARG A 124 -22.52 -4.41 -9.08
C ARG A 124 -23.33 -4.98 -10.24
N GLN A 125 -22.89 -4.75 -11.48
CA GLN A 125 -23.55 -5.31 -12.67
C GLN A 125 -23.47 -6.85 -12.70
N ASN A 126 -22.33 -7.40 -12.30
CA ASN A 126 -22.08 -8.84 -12.28
C ASN A 126 -22.45 -9.51 -10.95
N ALA A 127 -23.24 -8.85 -10.09
CA ALA A 127 -23.57 -9.38 -8.77
C ALA A 127 -24.28 -10.74 -8.81
N HIS A 128 -25.00 -11.04 -9.89
CA HIS A 128 -25.71 -12.31 -10.10
C HIS A 128 -24.78 -13.51 -10.33
N LEU A 129 -23.54 -13.29 -10.78
CA LEU A 129 -22.57 -14.36 -11.04
C LEU A 129 -21.88 -14.87 -9.76
N PHE A 130 -21.98 -14.13 -8.66
CA PHE A 130 -21.28 -14.44 -7.42
C PHE A 130 -22.25 -14.81 -6.31
N SER A 131 -21.83 -15.76 -5.45
CA SER A 131 -22.52 -15.99 -4.18
C SER A 131 -22.56 -14.70 -3.34
N ARG A 132 -23.69 -14.47 -2.65
CA ARG A 132 -23.93 -13.29 -1.79
C ARG A 132 -22.79 -13.05 -0.78
N LYS A 133 -22.17 -14.12 -0.27
CA LYS A 133 -21.02 -14.05 0.66
C LYS A 133 -19.77 -13.50 -0.02
N THR A 134 -19.38 -14.07 -1.17
CA THR A 134 -18.19 -13.65 -1.92
C THR A 134 -18.34 -12.23 -2.45
N TYR A 135 -19.51 -11.87 -2.97
CA TYR A 135 -19.80 -10.53 -3.45
C TYR A 135 -19.61 -9.46 -2.36
N THR A 136 -20.16 -9.69 -1.17
CA THR A 136 -20.02 -8.76 -0.04
C THR A 136 -18.55 -8.58 0.36
N LEU A 137 -17.79 -9.68 0.39
CA LEU A 137 -16.38 -9.66 0.71
C LEU A 137 -15.58 -8.86 -0.33
N GLN A 138 -15.81 -9.09 -1.62
CA GLN A 138 -15.14 -8.38 -2.72
C GLN A 138 -15.43 -6.87 -2.71
N ILE A 139 -16.68 -6.47 -2.44
CA ILE A 139 -17.05 -5.06 -2.30
C ILE A 139 -16.34 -4.41 -1.12
N GLN A 140 -16.34 -5.05 0.05
CA GLN A 140 -15.67 -4.50 1.23
C GLN A 140 -14.19 -4.26 0.95
N PHE A 141 -13.54 -5.26 0.36
CA PHE A 141 -12.15 -5.17 -0.01
C PHE A 141 -11.86 -4.07 -1.04
N THR A 142 -12.74 -3.88 -2.03
CA THR A 142 -12.57 -2.85 -3.06
C THR A 142 -12.81 -1.45 -2.48
N LEU A 143 -13.76 -1.32 -1.57
CA LEU A 143 -14.06 -0.08 -0.87
C LEU A 143 -12.89 0.34 0.03
N VAL A 144 -12.28 -0.59 0.76
CA VAL A 144 -11.05 -0.32 1.52
C VAL A 144 -9.96 0.23 0.62
N LEU A 145 -9.73 -0.43 -0.52
CA LEU A 145 -8.72 -0.01 -1.49
C LEU A 145 -9.02 1.40 -2.06
N ALA A 146 -10.29 1.73 -2.28
CA ALA A 146 -10.71 3.08 -2.66
C ALA A 146 -10.33 4.12 -1.60
N PHE A 147 -10.59 3.85 -0.32
CA PHE A 147 -10.19 4.72 0.79
C PHE A 147 -8.67 4.88 0.89
N GLN A 148 -7.93 3.80 0.67
CA GLN A 148 -6.46 3.83 0.67
C GLN A 148 -5.89 4.65 -0.49
N LEU A 149 -6.58 4.72 -1.63
CA LEU A 149 -6.19 5.57 -2.77
C LEU A 149 -6.50 7.05 -2.53
N VAL A 150 -7.56 7.35 -1.77
CA VAL A 150 -7.90 8.74 -1.40
C VAL A 150 -6.98 9.26 -0.29
N SER A 151 -6.49 8.41 0.60
CA SER A 151 -5.66 8.84 1.73
C SER A 151 -4.41 9.64 1.33
N PRO A 152 -3.60 9.25 0.32
CA PRO A 152 -2.48 10.05 -0.14
C PRO A 152 -2.86 11.44 -0.64
N LEU A 153 -4.05 11.63 -1.21
CA LEU A 153 -4.53 12.95 -1.63
C LEU A 153 -4.69 13.89 -0.43
N ILE A 154 -4.97 13.37 0.76
CA ILE A 154 -5.09 14.22 1.96
C ILE A 154 -3.71 14.43 2.56
N PHE A 155 -2.95 13.35 2.79
CA PHE A 155 -1.71 13.41 3.57
C PHE A 155 -0.49 13.91 2.79
N PHE A 156 -0.40 13.67 1.47
CA PHE A 156 0.72 14.14 0.64
C PHE A 156 0.40 15.46 -0.07
N LEU A 157 -0.82 15.63 -0.57
CA LEU A 157 -1.15 16.84 -1.33
C LEU A 157 -1.14 18.07 -0.42
N ALA A 158 -1.62 17.97 0.81
CA ALA A 158 -1.65 19.10 1.75
C ALA A 158 -0.25 19.72 2.00
N PRO A 159 0.79 18.97 2.44
CA PRO A 159 2.11 19.54 2.67
C PRO A 159 2.79 20.01 1.37
N ILE A 160 2.53 19.35 0.23
CA ILE A 160 3.11 19.76 -1.05
C ILE A 160 2.46 21.07 -1.54
N CYS A 161 1.13 21.17 -1.52
CA CYS A 161 0.41 22.39 -1.88
C CYS A 161 0.79 23.55 -0.96
N TYR A 162 0.90 23.31 0.35
CA TYR A 162 1.37 24.32 1.29
C TYR A 162 2.78 24.80 0.95
N SER A 163 3.70 23.87 0.65
CA SER A 163 5.07 24.22 0.27
C SER A 163 5.12 24.99 -1.05
N LEU A 164 4.29 24.62 -2.03
CA LEU A 164 4.16 25.34 -3.30
C LEU A 164 3.61 26.75 -3.14
N ILE A 165 2.52 26.91 -2.38
CA ILE A 165 1.91 28.23 -2.14
C ILE A 165 2.94 29.16 -1.49
N ARG A 166 3.72 28.65 -0.53
CA ARG A 166 4.77 29.44 0.13
C ARG A 166 5.94 29.75 -0.79
N ALA A 167 6.35 28.80 -1.62
CA ALA A 167 7.37 29.06 -2.65
C ALA A 167 6.94 30.16 -3.62
N VAL A 168 5.66 30.24 -3.98
CA VAL A 168 5.13 31.27 -4.89
C VAL A 168 4.97 32.63 -4.20
N ILE A 169 4.44 32.68 -2.97
CA ILE A 169 4.10 33.95 -2.30
C ILE A 169 5.31 34.58 -1.62
N HIS A 170 6.14 33.79 -0.93
CA HIS A 170 7.21 34.30 -0.06
C HIS A 170 8.62 34.07 -0.59
N ALA A 171 8.77 33.48 -1.78
CA ALA A 171 10.05 33.06 -2.37
C ALA A 171 10.93 32.17 -1.46
N SER A 172 10.39 31.67 -0.33
CA SER A 172 11.05 30.70 0.53
C SER A 172 10.49 29.30 0.22
N ILE A 173 11.38 28.41 -0.23
CA ILE A 173 10.98 27.07 -0.71
C ILE A 173 10.81 26.09 0.46
N PHE A 174 11.58 26.25 1.55
CA PHE A 174 11.54 25.32 2.68
C PHE A 174 11.75 26.02 4.03
N ASP A 175 10.70 26.05 4.83
CA ASP A 175 10.84 26.30 6.26
C ASP A 175 11.00 24.97 7.00
N ARG A 176 11.82 24.98 8.05
CA ARG A 176 12.01 23.81 8.93
C ARG A 176 10.69 23.26 9.47
N LEU A 177 9.73 24.14 9.74
CA LEU A 177 8.40 23.75 10.23
C LEU A 177 7.60 22.95 9.19
N SER A 178 7.65 23.33 7.90
CA SER A 178 6.89 22.62 6.85
C SER A 178 7.46 21.23 6.60
N GLY A 179 8.79 21.08 6.61
CA GLY A 179 9.46 19.78 6.50
C GLY A 179 9.10 18.83 7.66
N ASN A 180 9.08 19.36 8.90
CA ASN A 180 8.70 18.57 10.07
C ASN A 180 7.23 18.13 10.00
N ILE A 181 6.32 19.04 9.65
CA ILE A 181 4.88 18.71 9.49
C ILE A 181 4.70 17.67 8.39
N GLY A 182 5.38 17.82 7.24
CA GLY A 182 5.34 16.85 6.16
C GLY A 182 5.80 15.45 6.60
N THR A 183 6.86 15.37 7.40
CA THR A 183 7.37 14.11 7.94
C THR A 183 6.39 13.45 8.91
N VAL A 184 5.73 14.24 9.77
CA VAL A 184 4.68 13.74 10.68
C VAL A 184 3.47 13.25 9.90
N LEU A 185 3.01 14.00 8.89
CA LEU A 185 1.89 13.58 8.03
C LEU A 185 2.20 12.30 7.26
N LEU A 186 3.43 12.13 6.78
CA LEU A 186 3.88 10.91 6.12
C LEU A 186 3.83 9.68 7.05
N SER A 187 4.26 9.87 8.30
CA SER A 187 4.22 8.82 9.33
C SER A 187 2.77 8.46 9.68
N LEU A 188 1.91 9.48 9.81
CA LEU A 188 0.50 9.32 10.10
C LEU A 188 -0.25 8.65 8.95
N TYR A 189 0.13 8.90 7.69
CA TYR A 189 -0.40 8.21 6.53
C TYR A 189 -0.15 6.70 6.59
N THR A 190 1.08 6.28 6.86
CA THR A 190 1.44 4.86 6.97
C THR A 190 0.65 4.16 8.08
N PHE A 191 0.49 4.84 9.21
CA PHE A 191 -0.33 4.37 10.32
C PHE A 191 -1.82 4.28 9.95
N SER A 192 -2.38 5.35 9.36
CA SER A 192 -3.78 5.42 8.93
C SER A 192 -4.12 4.34 7.90
N ASN A 193 -3.24 4.08 6.94
CA ASN A 193 -3.44 3.06 5.92
C ASN A 193 -3.57 1.65 6.53
N SER A 194 -2.75 1.37 7.55
CA SER A 194 -2.81 0.12 8.31
C SER A 194 -4.10 0.04 9.13
N LEU A 195 -4.47 1.14 9.81
CA LEU A 195 -5.66 1.23 10.64
C LEU A 195 -6.95 1.03 9.82
N VAL A 196 -7.07 1.68 8.67
CA VAL A 196 -8.21 1.53 7.74
C VAL A 196 -8.37 0.07 7.32
N THR A 197 -7.26 -0.62 7.01
CA THR A 197 -7.30 -2.03 6.64
C THR A 197 -7.86 -2.91 7.77
N VAL A 198 -7.35 -2.73 8.98
CA VAL A 198 -7.76 -3.52 10.15
C VAL A 198 -9.22 -3.26 10.52
N MET A 199 -9.68 -2.01 10.46
CA MET A 199 -11.02 -1.61 10.89
C MET A 199 -12.12 -2.02 9.91
N PHE A 200 -11.86 -1.94 8.60
CA PHE A 200 -12.89 -2.20 7.59
C PHE A 200 -12.91 -3.65 7.10
N VAL A 201 -11.80 -4.37 7.15
CA VAL A 201 -11.77 -5.78 6.73
C VAL A 201 -12.22 -6.67 7.89
N ARG A 202 -13.51 -7.03 7.90
CA ARG A 202 -14.17 -7.82 8.95
C ARG A 202 -13.35 -8.99 9.53
N PRO A 203 -12.72 -9.89 8.73
CA PRO A 203 -11.92 -10.99 9.29
C PRO A 203 -10.72 -10.49 10.11
N TYR A 204 -10.04 -9.43 9.66
CA TYR A 204 -8.93 -8.83 10.41
C TYR A 204 -9.41 -8.19 11.70
N ARG A 205 -10.53 -7.45 11.66
CA ARG A 205 -11.11 -6.85 12.86
C ARG A 205 -11.47 -7.91 13.90
N ASN A 206 -12.15 -8.98 13.48
CA ASN A 206 -12.56 -10.06 14.37
C ASN A 206 -11.34 -10.76 15.00
N TYR A 207 -10.30 -11.02 14.20
CA TYR A 207 -9.05 -11.60 14.70
C TYR A 207 -8.34 -10.67 15.70
N THR A 208 -8.27 -9.38 15.38
CA THR A 208 -7.61 -8.37 16.22
C THR A 208 -8.36 -8.22 17.55
N LEU A 209 -9.69 -8.06 17.52
CA LEU A 209 -10.52 -7.98 18.72
C LEU A 209 -10.47 -9.26 19.57
N ALA A 210 -10.41 -10.43 18.94
CA ALA A 210 -10.25 -11.69 19.65
C ALA A 210 -8.89 -11.78 20.35
N LYS A 211 -7.81 -11.36 19.68
CA LYS A 211 -6.45 -11.35 20.24
C LYS A 211 -6.32 -10.37 21.41
N PHE A 212 -7.01 -9.24 21.35
CA PHE A 212 -7.04 -8.29 22.47
C PHE A 212 -8.05 -8.67 23.57
N GLY A 213 -8.73 -9.82 23.46
CA GLY A 213 -9.70 -10.27 24.47
C GLY A 213 -10.99 -9.44 24.53
N ILE A 214 -11.23 -8.56 23.56
CA ILE A 214 -12.38 -7.65 23.51
C ILE A 214 -13.60 -8.34 22.86
N CYS A 215 -13.42 -9.49 22.22
CA CYS A 215 -14.52 -10.18 21.52
C CYS A 215 -15.31 -11.14 22.43
N PHE A 216 -16.46 -10.65 22.91
CA PHE A 216 -17.50 -11.38 23.63
C PHE A 216 -18.42 -12.13 22.63
N GLY A 217 -18.17 -13.42 22.32
CA GLY A 217 -19.17 -14.22 21.58
C GLY A 217 -18.72 -15.54 20.94
N ARG A 218 -19.55 -16.59 21.06
CA ARG A 218 -19.31 -17.98 20.58
C ARG A 218 -18.93 -18.10 19.09
N LYS A 219 -19.46 -17.23 18.21
CA LYS A 219 -19.15 -17.23 16.77
C LYS A 219 -17.68 -16.88 16.44
N CYS A 220 -17.01 -16.11 17.29
CA CYS A 220 -15.61 -15.75 17.07
C CYS A 220 -14.68 -16.94 17.38
N GLN A 221 -15.04 -17.72 18.40
CA GLN A 221 -14.31 -18.91 18.83
C GLN A 221 -14.41 -20.04 17.80
N GLU A 222 -15.58 -20.23 17.17
CA GLU A 222 -15.75 -21.18 16.06
C GLU A 222 -14.91 -20.81 14.82
N PHE A 223 -14.84 -19.52 14.46
CA PHE A 223 -14.01 -19.06 13.35
C PHE A 223 -12.50 -19.31 13.59
N MET A 224 -12.01 -19.03 14.80
CA MET A 224 -10.62 -19.33 15.17
C MET A 224 -10.35 -20.84 15.18
N ARG A 225 -11.32 -21.66 15.63
CA ARG A 225 -11.20 -23.13 15.58
C ARG A 225 -11.09 -23.66 14.14
N GLN A 226 -11.90 -23.15 13.22
CA GLN A 226 -11.84 -23.56 11.80
C GLN A 226 -10.51 -23.17 11.14
N HIS A 227 -10.01 -21.96 11.38
CA HIS A 227 -8.72 -21.53 10.82
C HIS A 227 -7.51 -22.25 11.43
N SER A 228 -7.57 -22.59 12.73
CA SER A 228 -6.52 -23.38 13.38
C SER A 228 -6.44 -24.81 12.83
N GLN A 229 -7.57 -25.41 12.44
CA GLN A 229 -7.59 -26.74 11.80
C GLN A 229 -7.07 -26.75 10.35
N LEU A 230 -7.10 -25.62 9.64
CA LEU A 230 -6.56 -25.48 8.28
C LEU A 230 -5.06 -25.17 8.24
N SER A 231 -4.49 -24.64 9.33
CA SER A 231 -3.08 -24.26 9.41
C SER A 231 -2.17 -25.34 10.02
N GLY A 232 -2.74 -26.43 10.56
CA GLY A 232 -1.94 -27.57 11.00
C GLY A 232 -1.44 -28.37 9.79
N PRO A 233 -0.15 -28.76 9.73
CA PRO A 233 0.27 -29.75 8.75
C PRO A 233 -0.58 -30.99 8.97
N LYS A 234 -1.46 -31.31 8.02
CA LYS A 234 -1.96 -32.68 7.87
C LYS A 234 -0.74 -33.52 7.53
N LEU A 235 -0.03 -33.98 8.55
CA LEU A 235 0.69 -35.24 8.51
C LEU A 235 -0.36 -36.28 8.14
N ARG A 236 -0.48 -36.48 6.83
CA ARG A 236 -1.22 -37.56 6.23
C ARG A 236 -0.43 -38.82 6.59
N THR A 237 -0.64 -39.31 7.80
CA THR A 237 -0.35 -40.69 8.14
C THR A 237 -1.24 -41.53 7.23
N ASN A 238 -0.66 -41.97 6.12
CA ASN A 238 -1.24 -43.02 5.32
C ASN A 238 -1.42 -44.27 6.21
N ASN A 239 -2.61 -44.87 6.07
CA ASN A 239 -2.95 -46.24 6.41
C ASN A 239 -3.02 -46.59 7.90
N THR A 240 -4.24 -46.63 8.45
CA THR A 240 -4.93 -47.92 8.67
C THR A 240 -6.40 -47.67 9.06
N SER A 241 -7.26 -48.54 8.55
CA SER A 241 -8.68 -48.68 8.82
C SER A 241 -9.05 -48.51 10.30
N VAL A 242 -9.77 -47.43 10.63
CA VAL A 242 -10.53 -47.36 11.88
C VAL A 242 -11.89 -47.97 11.61
N ILE A 243 -12.02 -49.19 12.11
CA ILE A 243 -13.25 -49.95 12.30
C ILE A 243 -14.25 -49.07 13.07
N SER A 244 -15.46 -48.91 12.52
CA SER A 244 -16.58 -48.40 13.31
C SER A 244 -16.99 -49.46 14.32
N VAL A 245 -16.61 -49.27 15.59
CA VAL A 245 -17.19 -50.04 16.69
C VAL A 245 -18.49 -49.35 17.07
N SER A 246 -19.57 -49.77 16.41
CA SER A 246 -20.93 -49.61 16.89
C SER A 246 -21.10 -50.56 18.07
N SER A 247 -21.35 -50.00 19.25
CA SER A 247 -21.75 -50.72 20.45
C SER A 247 -23.03 -51.52 20.20
N GLY A 248 -22.99 -52.82 20.48
CA GLY A 248 -24.19 -53.62 20.75
C GLY A 248 -24.30 -54.93 19.98
N PHE A 249 -23.80 -56.01 20.60
CA PHE A 249 -24.25 -57.40 20.48
C PHE A 249 -24.50 -58.01 19.08
N ALA A 250 -23.58 -58.87 18.65
CA ALA A 250 -23.92 -60.03 17.84
C ALA A 250 -22.93 -61.18 18.12
N TYR A 251 -23.45 -62.27 18.69
CA TYR A 251 -22.75 -63.56 18.78
C TYR A 251 -22.59 -64.13 17.37
N VAL A 252 -21.36 -64.49 16.99
CA VAL A 252 -21.06 -65.19 15.73
C VAL A 252 -20.82 -66.66 16.03
N GLN A 253 -21.69 -67.52 15.52
CA GLN A 253 -21.54 -68.97 15.48
C GLN A 253 -20.38 -69.38 14.56
N HIS A 254 -19.48 -70.23 15.05
CA HIS A 254 -18.49 -70.92 14.25
C HIS A 254 -19.13 -72.11 13.50
N GLY A 255 -19.27 -71.98 12.19
CA GLY A 255 -19.49 -73.11 11.28
C GLY A 255 -18.15 -73.64 10.78
N ASN A 256 -17.81 -74.88 11.12
CA ASN A 256 -16.69 -75.62 10.55
C ASN A 256 -16.97 -75.99 9.10
N ALA A 257 -16.08 -75.62 8.18
CA ALA A 257 -15.99 -76.21 6.85
C ALA A 257 -14.68 -77.01 6.77
N GLN A 258 -14.82 -78.34 6.69
CA GLN A 258 -13.74 -79.27 6.36
C GLN A 258 -13.48 -79.20 4.85
N THR A 259 -12.24 -78.97 4.46
CA THR A 259 -11.71 -79.21 3.11
C THR A 259 -11.27 -80.68 2.98
N GLN A 260 -11.67 -81.29 1.86
CA GLN A 260 -11.05 -82.50 1.31
C GLN A 260 -9.63 -82.22 0.81
#